data_AF-A0A2W7MDJ1-F1
#
_entry.id   AF-A0A2W7MDJ1-F1
#
_cell.length_a   1.000
_cell.length_b   1.000
_cell.length_c   1.000
_cell.angle_alpha   90.00
_cell.angle_beta   90.00
_cell.angle_gamma   90.00
#
_symmetry.space_group_name_H-M   'P 1'
#
loop_
_entity.id
_entity.type
_entity.pdbx_description
1 polymer ?
#
loop_
_entity_poly.entity_id
_entity_poly.type
_entity_poly.pdbx_seq_one_letter_code
_entity_poly.pdbx_strand_id
1 'polypeptide(L)' 'MARRRTVGALIGVKASGGLRDYPTALAMIEAGATRLGTSSGIAIISGALAAGEGY' A
#
# COMPACT_ATOMS: atom_id res chain seq x y z
N MET A 1 0.34 -11.68 3.00
CA MET A 1 -1.02 -11.26 3.43
C MET A 1 -1.87 -12.46 3.85
N ALA A 2 -1.84 -12.85 5.13
CA ALA A 2 -2.76 -13.86 5.66
C ALA A 2 -4.13 -13.25 6.00
N ARG A 3 -4.14 -12.03 6.57
CA ARG A 3 -5.37 -11.36 7.03
C ARG A 3 -6.43 -11.20 5.95
N ARG A 4 -6.06 -10.81 4.71
CA ARG A 4 -7.05 -10.67 3.62
C ARG A 4 -7.73 -12.00 3.28
N ARG A 5 -7.01 -13.12 3.34
CA ARG A 5 -7.60 -14.46 3.14
C ARG A 5 -8.54 -14.81 4.30
N THR A 6 -8.17 -14.49 5.54
CA THR A 6 -8.98 -14.80 6.73
C THR A 6 -10.30 -14.04 6.80
N VAL A 7 -10.30 -12.74 6.48
CA VAL A 7 -11.49 -11.88 6.66
C VAL A 7 -12.39 -11.81 5.41
N GLY A 8 -11.94 -12.39 4.30
CA GLY A 8 -12.68 -12.38 3.04
C GLY A 8 -12.82 -10.97 2.44
N ALA A 9 -13.78 -10.82 1.54
CA ALA A 9 -13.87 -9.63 0.70
C ALA A 9 -14.48 -8.40 1.39
N LEU A 10 -15.42 -8.64 2.32
CA LEU A 10 -16.29 -7.63 2.91
C LEU A 10 -15.58 -6.75 3.96
N ILE A 11 -14.51 -7.26 4.57
CA ILE A 11 -13.76 -6.54 5.60
C ILE A 11 -12.46 -5.99 5.01
N GLY A 12 -12.26 -4.69 5.20
CA GLY A 12 -11.04 -4.00 4.81
C GLY A 12 -9.84 -4.41 5.65
N VAL A 13 -8.66 -4.46 5.03
CA VAL A 13 -7.39 -4.77 5.69
C VAL A 13 -6.50 -3.54 5.69
N LYS A 14 -6.05 -3.11 6.87
CA LYS A 14 -5.03 -2.07 7.03
C LYS A 14 -3.64 -2.70 7.06
N ALA A 15 -2.77 -2.29 6.15
CA ALA A 15 -1.34 -2.54 6.23
C ALA A 15 -0.64 -1.35 6.91
N SER A 16 0.23 -1.62 7.88
CA SER A 16 0.99 -0.61 8.61
C SER A 16 2.29 -1.20 9.14
N GLY A 17 3.27 -0.33 9.37
CA GLY A 17 4.61 -0.70 9.86
C GLY A 17 5.63 -0.66 8.72
N GLY A 18 6.50 0.35 8.72
CA GLY A 18 7.65 0.41 7.82
C GLY A 18 7.37 0.74 6.34
N LEU A 19 6.16 1.15 5.96
CA LEU A 19 5.85 1.55 4.58
C LEU A 19 6.49 2.93 4.27
N ARG A 20 7.65 2.95 3.63
CA ARG A 20 8.44 4.18 3.41
C ARG A 20 8.53 4.63 1.95
N ASP A 21 8.20 3.74 1.01
CA ASP A 21 8.36 3.97 -0.43
C ASP A 21 7.18 3.42 -1.23
N TYR A 22 7.11 3.88 -2.49
CA TYR A 22 6.05 3.51 -3.41
C TYR A 22 5.99 2.01 -3.73
N PRO A 23 7.10 1.31 -4.09
CA PRO A 23 7.04 -0.12 -4.41
C PRO A 23 6.52 -0.97 -3.25
N THR A 24 6.95 -0.67 -2.02
CA THR A 24 6.48 -1.39 -0.82
C THR A 24 4.99 -1.12 -0.57
N ALA A 25 4.53 0.12 -0.74
CA ALA A 25 3.13 0.48 -0.61
C ALA A 25 2.26 -0.25 -1.66
N LEU A 26 2.72 -0.30 -2.92
CA LEU A 26 2.04 -0.99 -4.01
C LEU A 26 1.94 -2.49 -3.74
N ALA A 27 3.04 -3.13 -3.34
CA ALA A 27 3.05 -4.55 -3.00
C ALA A 27 2.03 -4.91 -1.90
N MET A 28 1.81 -4.01 -0.92
CA MET A 28 0.78 -4.24 0.10
C MET A 28 -0.64 -4.13 -0.45
N ILE A 29 -0.88 -3.22 -1.38
CA ILE A 29 -2.17 -3.07 -2.06
C ILE A 29 -2.46 -4.32 -2.90
N GLU A 30 -1.51 -4.76 -3.72
CA GLU A 30 -1.61 -5.97 -4.54
C GLU A 30 -1.83 -7.23 -3.69
N ALA A 31 -1.20 -7.28 -2.52
CA ALA A 31 -1.40 -8.35 -1.57
C ALA A 31 -2.77 -8.31 -0.86
N GLY A 32 -3.56 -7.25 -1.07
CA GLY A 32 -4.97 -7.14 -0.65
C GLY A 32 -5.25 -6.11 0.45
N ALA A 33 -4.35 -5.14 0.68
CA ALA A 33 -4.60 -4.05 1.62
C ALA A 33 -5.61 -3.07 1.02
N THR A 34 -6.59 -2.68 1.81
CA THR A 34 -7.57 -1.65 1.42
C THR A 34 -7.29 -0.31 2.08
N ARG A 35 -6.33 -0.26 3.01
CA ARG A 35 -5.85 0.96 3.66
C ARG A 35 -4.38 0.83 4.03
N LEU A 36 -3.62 1.90 3.85
CA LEU A 36 -2.23 2.00 4.31
C LEU A 36 -2.15 2.94 5.52
N GLY A 37 -1.39 2.55 6.55
CA GLY A 37 -1.04 3.39 7.68
C GLY A 37 0.46 3.69 7.67
N THR A 38 0.83 4.92 7.36
CA THR A 38 2.23 5.37 7.24
C THR A 38 2.38 6.83 7.61
N SER A 39 3.54 7.20 8.16
CA SER A 39 4.00 8.59 8.31
C SER A 39 4.76 9.10 7.09
N SER A 40 5.10 8.23 6.14
CA SER A 40 5.89 8.54 4.93
C SER A 40 5.02 8.78 3.69
N GLY A 41 3.79 9.27 3.86
CA GLY A 41 2.82 9.42 2.77
C GLY A 41 3.33 10.28 1.60
N ILE A 42 4.02 11.38 1.89
CA ILE A 42 4.60 12.26 0.87
C ILE A 42 5.62 11.51 0.01
N ALA A 43 6.56 10.79 0.64
CA ALA A 43 7.59 10.04 -0.09
C ALA A 43 6.99 8.96 -1.00
N ILE A 44 5.94 8.27 -0.53
CA ILE A 44 5.21 7.27 -1.32
C ILE A 44 4.55 7.92 -2.54
N ILE A 45 3.87 9.05 -2.37
CA ILE A 45 3.20 9.75 -3.48
C ILE A 45 4.21 10.33 -4.47
N SER A 46 5.27 10.98 -3.98
CA SER A 46 6.34 11.50 -4.85
C SER A 46 7.01 10.40 -5.66
N GLY A 47 7.25 9.23 -5.05
CA GLY A 47 7.78 8.05 -5.77
C GLY A 47 6.82 7.52 -6.84
N ALA A 48 5.50 7.57 -6.60
CA ALA A 48 4.49 7.20 -7.59
C ALA A 48 4.50 8.13 -8.80
N LEU A 49 4.61 9.45 -8.57
CA LEU A 49 4.65 10.46 -9.63
C LEU A 49 5.90 10.31 -10.49
N ALA A 50 7.06 10.07 -9.87
CA ALA A 50 8.30 9.80 -10.61
C ALA A 50 8.22 8.52 -11.44
N ALA A 51 7.51 7.49 -10.97
CA ALA A 51 7.27 6.26 -11.73
C ALA A 51 6.22 6.44 -12.85
N GLY A 52 5.38 7.47 -12.75
CA GLY A 52 4.29 7.78 -13.68
C GLY A 52 4.62 8.85 -14.72
N GLU A 53 5.83 9.42 -14.74
CA GLU A 53 6.32 10.25 -15.85
C GLU A 53 6.55 9.36 -17.08
N GLY A 54 5.45 9.03 -17.77
CA GLY A 54 5.42 8.13 -18.91
C GLY A 54 4.10 8.15 -19.67
N TYR A 55 3.37 9.28 -19.62
CA TYR A 55 2.23 9.56 -20.48
C TYR A 55 2.28 11.00 -20.99
#